data_AF-A0A978UCN8-F1
#
_entry.id   AF-A0A978UCN8-F1
#
_cell.length_a   1.000
_cell.length_b   1.000
_cell.length_c   1.000
_cell.angle_alpha   90.00
_cell.angle_beta   90.00
_cell.angle_gamma   90.00
#
_symmetry.space_group_name_H-M   'P 1'
#
loop_
_entity.id
_entity.type
_entity.pdbx_description
1 polymer ?
#
loop_
_entity_poly.entity_id
_entity_poly.type
_entity_poly.pdbx_seq_one_letter_code
_entity_poly.pdbx_strand_id
1 'polypeptide(L)'
;MARLNISPVMVILLLGSVAVTILPGLAVPAPSPAPAQQHLLECANKLGDCGKQVYFAVFVNGTTVTKDCCTRVLSVGKQCHHDLIVYATQRPTFKGNVSEILDKSEQVWNGCVHSTPASLFH
;
A
#
# COMPACT_ATOMS: atom_id res chain seq x y z
N MET A 1 -17.86 28.16 41.13
CA MET A 1 -16.57 28.33 40.43
C MET A 1 -16.21 27.00 39.79
N ALA A 2 -16.45 26.84 38.48
CA ALA A 2 -16.07 25.62 37.77
C ALA A 2 -14.66 25.81 37.20
N ARG A 3 -13.72 24.93 37.56
CA ARG A 3 -12.41 24.87 36.93
C ARG A 3 -12.54 24.18 35.57
N LEU A 4 -12.25 24.90 34.49
CA LEU A 4 -12.13 24.32 33.16
C LEU A 4 -10.81 23.55 33.08
N ASN A 5 -10.90 22.22 33.10
CA ASN A 5 -9.77 21.34 32.85
C ASN A 5 -9.52 21.30 31.33
N ILE A 6 -8.61 22.13 30.85
CA ILE A 6 -8.24 22.20 29.44
C ILE A 6 -7.38 20.98 29.11
N SER A 7 -8.01 19.94 28.55
CA SER A 7 -7.29 18.80 27.97
C SER A 7 -6.45 19.28 26.77
N PRO A 8 -5.19 18.82 26.59
CA PRO A 8 -4.36 19.19 25.46
C PRO A 8 -5.01 18.82 24.12
N VAL A 9 -5.89 17.81 24.10
CA VAL A 9 -6.69 17.41 22.94
C VAL A 9 -7.64 18.53 22.50
N MET A 10 -8.22 19.27 23.44
CA MET A 10 -9.14 20.37 23.13
C MET A 10 -8.40 21.60 22.60
N VAL A 11 -7.17 21.85 23.04
CA VAL A 11 -6.30 22.90 22.47
C VAL A 11 -5.89 22.54 21.03
N ILE A 12 -5.61 21.26 20.76
CA ILE A 12 -5.27 20.77 19.42
C ILE A 12 -6.46 20.90 18.46
N LEU A 13 -7.69 20.66 18.94
CA LEU A 13 -8.92 20.86 18.15
C LEU A 13 -9.17 22.34 17.82
N LEU A 14 -8.78 23.26 18.70
CA LEU A 14 -8.97 24.71 18.51
C LEU A 14 -7.87 25.34 17.65
N LEU A 15 -6.66 24.76 17.62
CA LEU A 15 -5.53 25.23 16.80
C LEU A 15 -5.37 24.45 15.48
N GLY A 16 -6.23 23.45 15.24
CA GLY A 16 -6.15 22.51 14.12
C GLY A 16 -6.98 22.88 12.90
N SER A 17 -7.34 24.14 12.70
CA SER A 17 -7.69 24.64 11.38
C SER A 17 -6.45 25.33 10.81
N VAL A 18 -5.54 24.55 10.22
CA VAL A 18 -4.70 25.10 9.16
C VAL A 18 -5.68 25.47 8.05
N ALA A 19 -6.13 26.72 8.08
CA ALA A 19 -6.75 27.33 6.94
C ALA A 19 -5.77 27.14 5.79
N VAL A 20 -6.12 26.25 4.86
CA VAL A 20 -5.61 26.32 3.50
C VAL A 20 -6.11 27.66 3.00
N THR A 21 -5.35 28.72 3.28
CA THR A 21 -5.54 30.01 2.64
C THR A 21 -5.20 29.75 1.18
N ILE A 22 -6.25 29.57 0.39
CA ILE A 22 -6.16 29.48 -1.06
C ILE A 22 -5.62 30.83 -1.52
N LEU A 23 -4.30 30.97 -1.59
CA LEU A 23 -3.65 31.91 -2.49
C LEU A 23 -3.90 31.35 -3.90
N PRO A 24 -4.75 31.99 -4.72
CA PRO A 24 -4.89 31.56 -6.10
C PRO A 24 -3.59 31.93 -6.81
N GLY A 25 -2.68 30.98 -6.96
CA GLY A 25 -1.47 31.24 -7.76
C GLY A 25 -0.23 30.39 -7.49
N LEU A 26 -0.17 29.56 -6.45
CA LEU A 26 0.98 28.67 -6.25
C LEU A 26 0.49 27.25 -6.00
N ALA A 27 0.12 26.56 -7.09
CA ALA A 27 0.26 25.12 -7.12
C ALA A 27 1.76 24.83 -7.00
N VAL A 28 2.27 24.68 -5.78
CA VAL A 28 3.59 24.09 -5.58
C VAL A 28 3.50 22.68 -6.15
N PRO A 29 4.25 22.33 -7.21
CA PRO A 29 4.28 20.97 -7.67
C PRO A 29 4.70 20.11 -6.48
N ALA A 30 3.98 19.02 -6.21
CA ALA A 30 4.45 18.05 -5.24
C ALA A 30 5.89 17.66 -5.64
N PRO A 31 6.84 17.60 -4.69
CA PRO A 31 8.20 17.15 -4.99
C PRO A 31 8.12 15.82 -5.73
N SER A 32 8.88 15.69 -6.83
CA SER A 32 8.97 14.42 -7.54
C SER A 32 9.42 13.33 -6.57
N PRO A 33 8.80 12.13 -6.61
CA PRO A 33 9.21 11.05 -5.72
C PRO A 33 10.69 10.71 -5.93
N ALA A 34 11.39 10.32 -4.87
CA ALA A 34 12.71 9.72 -5.03
C ALA A 34 12.61 8.46 -5.92
N PRO A 35 13.69 8.04 -6.62
CA PRO A 35 13.63 6.93 -7.56
C PRO A 35 13.01 5.63 -7.01
N ALA A 36 13.32 5.27 -5.75
CA ALA A 36 12.72 4.12 -5.08
C ALA A 36 11.21 4.28 -4.83
N GLN A 37 10.76 5.49 -4.51
CA GLN A 37 9.33 5.79 -4.35
C GLN A 37 8.59 5.78 -5.69
N GLN A 38 9.26 6.23 -6.77
CA GLN A 38 8.68 6.20 -8.11
C GLN A 38 8.50 4.77 -8.61
N HIS A 39 9.49 3.90 -8.43
CA HIS A 39 9.38 2.46 -8.73
C HIS A 39 8.19 1.80 -8.02
N LEU A 40 8.07 2.01 -6.70
CA LEU A 40 6.94 1.48 -5.92
C LEU A 40 5.58 2.02 -6.42
N LEU A 41 5.53 3.29 -6.80
CA LEU A 41 4.32 3.91 -7.35
C LEU A 41 3.95 3.29 -8.71
N GLU A 42 4.91 3.08 -9.59
CA GLU A 42 4.70 2.41 -10.88
C GLU A 42 4.20 0.97 -10.69
N CYS A 43 4.80 0.21 -9.76
CA CYS A 43 4.33 -1.13 -9.40
C CYS A 43 2.89 -1.11 -8.88
N ALA A 44 2.57 -0.22 -7.94
CA ALA A 44 1.24 -0.11 -7.35
C ALA A 44 0.19 0.28 -8.40
N ASN A 45 0.51 1.23 -9.29
CA ASN A 45 -0.39 1.69 -10.34
C ASN A 45 -0.74 0.58 -11.33
N LYS A 46 0.22 -0.24 -11.74
CA LYS A 46 -0.03 -1.38 -12.64
C LYS A 46 -0.87 -2.47 -11.97
N LEU A 47 -0.74 -2.64 -10.66
CA LEU A 47 -1.54 -3.60 -9.90
C LEU A 47 -3.01 -3.14 -9.79
N GLY A 48 -3.22 -1.83 -9.65
CA GLY A 48 -4.54 -1.21 -9.59
C GLY A 48 -5.41 -1.79 -8.48
N ASP A 49 -6.69 -2.02 -8.78
CA ASP A 49 -7.66 -2.55 -7.80
C ASP A 49 -7.29 -3.94 -7.22
N CYS A 50 -6.43 -4.70 -7.91
CA CYS A 50 -5.96 -5.99 -7.43
C CYS A 50 -5.03 -5.88 -6.21
N GLY A 51 -4.46 -4.69 -5.96
CA GLY A 51 -3.64 -4.44 -4.78
C GLY A 51 -4.39 -4.70 -3.48
N LYS A 52 -5.70 -4.46 -3.45
CA LYS A 52 -6.55 -4.75 -2.29
C LYS A 52 -6.63 -6.26 -2.00
N GLN A 53 -6.81 -7.09 -3.03
CA GLN A 53 -6.86 -8.55 -2.86
C GLN A 53 -5.53 -9.10 -2.38
N VAL A 54 -4.42 -8.65 -2.98
CA VAL A 54 -3.06 -9.02 -2.56
C VAL A 54 -2.84 -8.61 -1.10
N TYR A 55 -3.24 -7.40 -0.70
CA TYR A 55 -3.12 -6.94 0.68
C TYR A 55 -3.87 -7.86 1.66
N PHE A 56 -5.13 -8.19 1.39
CA PHE A 56 -5.90 -9.06 2.29
C PHE A 56 -5.35 -10.50 2.33
N ALA A 57 -4.91 -11.02 1.19
CA ALA A 57 -4.30 -12.35 1.10
C ALA A 57 -3.01 -12.45 1.94
N VAL A 58 -2.19 -11.40 1.94
CA VAL A 58 -0.88 -11.40 2.60
C VAL A 58 -0.95 -10.98 4.07
N PHE A 59 -1.68 -9.91 4.39
CA PHE A 59 -1.58 -9.24 5.71
C PHE A 59 -2.72 -9.56 6.67
N VAL A 60 -3.87 -10.03 6.20
CA VAL A 60 -5.09 -10.13 7.01
C VAL A 60 -5.57 -11.58 7.18
N ASN A 61 -5.08 -12.53 6.36
CA ASN A 61 -5.58 -13.91 6.25
C ASN A 61 -7.09 -13.96 5.98
N GLY A 62 -7.50 -14.05 4.71
CA GLY A 62 -8.93 -14.24 4.43
C GLY A 62 -9.38 -14.25 2.98
N THR A 63 -8.52 -13.87 2.02
CA THR A 63 -8.95 -13.68 0.63
C THR A 63 -8.03 -14.39 -0.35
N THR A 64 -8.61 -15.18 -1.25
CA THR A 64 -7.88 -15.74 -2.41
C THR A 64 -7.79 -14.66 -3.50
N VAL A 65 -6.63 -14.54 -4.15
CA VAL A 65 -6.48 -13.64 -5.31
C VAL A 65 -7.20 -14.26 -6.51
N THR A 66 -8.10 -13.51 -7.15
CA THR A 66 -8.85 -14.00 -8.31
C THR A 66 -7.93 -14.24 -9.51
N LYS A 67 -8.36 -15.06 -10.47
CA LYS A 67 -7.58 -15.33 -11.69
C LYS A 67 -7.24 -14.05 -12.45
N ASP A 68 -8.19 -13.12 -12.60
CA ASP A 68 -7.96 -11.84 -13.25
C ASP A 68 -6.90 -11.00 -12.52
N CYS A 69 -6.93 -11.01 -11.19
CA CYS A 69 -5.91 -10.34 -10.39
C CYS A 69 -4.57 -11.06 -10.42
N CYS A 70 -4.55 -12.38 -10.54
CA CYS A 70 -3.33 -13.13 -10.78
C CYS A 70 -2.68 -12.76 -12.11
N THR A 71 -3.44 -12.59 -13.20
CA THR A 71 -2.89 -12.09 -14.47
C THR A 71 -2.20 -10.73 -14.29
N ARG A 72 -2.79 -9.82 -13.50
CA ARG A 72 -2.15 -8.51 -13.20
C ARG A 72 -0.93 -8.64 -12.31
N VAL A 73 -0.99 -9.44 -11.24
CA VAL A 73 0.17 -9.71 -10.36
C VAL A 73 1.35 -10.23 -11.16
N LEU A 74 1.11 -11.16 -12.09
CA LEU A 74 2.19 -11.74 -12.90
C LEU A 74 2.68 -10.76 -13.96
N SER A 75 1.79 -9.94 -14.53
CA SER A 75 2.13 -8.87 -15.48
C SER A 75 3.01 -7.77 -14.87
N VAL A 76 2.82 -7.41 -13.59
CA VAL A 76 3.73 -6.46 -12.91
C VAL A 76 5.08 -7.08 -12.57
N GLY A 77 5.15 -8.41 -12.48
CA GLY A 77 6.38 -9.16 -12.25
C GLY A 77 6.73 -9.38 -10.78
N LYS A 78 7.56 -10.41 -10.53
CA LYS A 78 7.91 -10.88 -9.16
C LYS A 78 8.56 -9.79 -8.33
N GLN A 79 9.43 -8.99 -8.96
CA GLN A 79 10.14 -7.91 -8.29
C GLN A 79 9.18 -6.82 -7.78
N CYS A 80 8.27 -6.33 -8.62
CA CYS A 80 7.26 -5.35 -8.19
C CYS A 80 6.39 -5.88 -7.06
N HIS A 81 5.93 -7.14 -7.17
CA HIS A 81 5.17 -7.80 -6.10
C HIS A 81 5.97 -7.84 -4.79
N HIS A 82 7.22 -8.31 -4.84
CA HIS A 82 8.08 -8.40 -3.67
C HIS A 82 8.37 -7.04 -3.03
N ASP A 83 8.75 -6.03 -3.82
CA ASP A 83 9.12 -4.71 -3.33
C ASP A 83 7.96 -3.99 -2.65
N LEU A 84 6.74 -4.13 -3.18
CA LEU A 84 5.52 -3.58 -2.57
C LEU A 84 5.26 -4.20 -1.19
N ILE A 85 5.45 -5.52 -1.06
CA ILE A 85 5.25 -6.21 0.22
C ILE A 85 6.34 -5.84 1.22
N VAL A 86 7.61 -5.84 0.81
CA VAL A 86 8.73 -5.41 1.67
C VAL A 86 8.52 -3.97 2.14
N TYR A 87 8.13 -3.06 1.25
CA TYR A 87 7.82 -1.70 1.63
C TYR A 87 6.68 -1.61 2.65
N ALA A 88 5.59 -2.38 2.45
CA ALA A 88 4.49 -2.43 3.40
C ALA A 88 4.93 -2.95 4.78
N THR A 89 5.83 -3.94 4.86
CA THR A 89 6.34 -4.48 6.14
C THR A 89 7.14 -3.47 6.98
N GLN A 90 7.58 -2.35 6.39
CA GLN A 90 8.28 -1.29 7.13
C GLN A 90 7.35 -0.56 8.12
N ARG A 91 6.03 -0.68 7.94
CA ARG A 91 5.04 -0.10 8.86
C ARG A 91 5.16 -0.76 10.24
N PRO A 92 5.10 0.02 11.34
CA PRO A 92 5.21 -0.51 12.70
C PRO A 92 4.28 -1.70 13.00
N THR A 93 3.07 -1.67 12.43
CA THR A 93 2.05 -2.72 12.57
C THR A 93 2.52 -4.11 12.15
N PHE A 94 3.50 -4.22 11.24
CA PHE A 94 3.91 -5.49 10.65
C PHE A 94 5.33 -5.94 11.06
N LYS A 95 6.06 -5.14 11.83
CA LYS A 95 7.46 -5.42 12.19
C LYS A 95 7.69 -6.77 12.90
N GLY A 96 6.69 -7.26 13.64
CA GLY A 96 6.79 -8.54 14.35
C GLY A 96 6.59 -9.78 13.47
N ASN A 97 5.97 -9.63 12.29
CA ASN A 97 5.48 -10.76 11.49
C ASN A 97 6.08 -10.76 10.08
N VAL A 98 7.21 -10.10 9.86
CA VAL A 98 7.80 -9.89 8.53
C VAL A 98 8.04 -11.22 7.81
N SER A 99 8.62 -12.22 8.48
CA SER A 99 8.88 -13.53 7.87
C SER A 99 7.58 -14.20 7.41
N GLU A 100 6.56 -14.24 8.26
CA GLU A 100 5.26 -14.84 7.92
C GLU A 100 4.58 -14.11 6.75
N ILE A 101 4.68 -12.78 6.72
CA ILE A 101 4.15 -11.96 5.63
C ILE A 101 4.86 -12.26 4.31
N LEU A 102 6.19 -12.42 4.33
CA LEU A 102 6.96 -12.75 3.13
C LEU A 102 6.64 -14.16 2.62
N ASP A 103 6.49 -15.14 3.51
CA ASP A 103 6.08 -16.50 3.14
C ASP A 103 4.69 -16.51 2.50
N LYS A 104 3.72 -15.78 3.06
CA LYS A 104 2.38 -15.63 2.46
C LYS A 104 2.42 -14.93 1.11
N SER A 105 3.25 -13.90 0.99
CA SER A 105 3.47 -13.20 -0.28
C SER A 105 4.01 -14.13 -1.36
N GLU A 106 4.91 -15.04 -1.02
CA GLU A 106 5.42 -16.05 -1.94
C GLU A 106 4.34 -17.09 -2.30
N GLN A 107 3.51 -17.50 -1.35
CA GLN A 107 2.36 -18.38 -1.62
C GLN A 107 1.37 -17.74 -2.60
N VAL A 108 1.08 -16.45 -2.45
CA VAL A 108 0.23 -15.70 -3.40
C VAL A 108 0.85 -15.69 -4.79
N TRP A 109 2.15 -15.38 -4.89
CA TRP A 109 2.85 -15.38 -6.17
C TRP A 109 2.79 -16.75 -6.85
N ASN A 110 3.17 -17.81 -6.13
CA ASN A 110 3.20 -19.17 -6.66
C ASN A 110 1.80 -19.68 -7.01
N GLY A 111 0.79 -19.34 -6.21
CA GLY A 111 -0.62 -19.63 -6.52
C GLY A 111 -1.06 -18.99 -7.84
N CYS A 112 -0.65 -17.74 -8.09
CA CYS A 112 -0.93 -17.07 -9.35
C CYS A 112 -0.20 -17.68 -10.55
N VAL A 113 1.07 -18.08 -10.39
CA VAL A 113 1.83 -18.82 -11.42
C VAL A 113 1.12 -20.12 -11.78
N HIS A 114 0.63 -20.86 -10.78
CA HIS A 114 -0.05 -22.14 -11.00
C HIS A 114 -1.45 -21.96 -11.64
N SER A 115 -2.17 -20.90 -11.28
CA SER A 115 -3.56 -20.67 -11.72
C SER A 115 -3.67 -20.02 -13.10
N THR A 116 -2.56 -19.48 -13.64
CA THR A 116 -2.52 -18.77 -14.91
C THR A 116 -1.87 -19.66 -15.98
N PRO A 117 -2.61 -20.08 -17.02
CA PRO A 117 -2.00 -20.85 -18.11
C PRO A 117 -0.90 -20.04 -18.80
N ALA A 118 0.18 -20.73 -19.18
CA ALA A 118 1.37 -20.11 -19.80
C ALA A 118 1.06 -19.31 -21.09
N SER A 119 -0.06 -19.61 -21.75
CA SER A 119 -0.52 -18.93 -22.96
C SER A 119 -0.94 -17.47 -22.76
N LEU A 120 -1.05 -16.98 -21.53
CA LEU A 120 -1.44 -15.60 -21.20
C LEU A 120 -0.24 -14.64 -21.03
N PHE A 121 0.98 -15.11 -21.26
CA PHE A 121 2.22 -14.32 -21.12
C PHE A 121 2.83 -13.87 -22.46
N HIS A 122 2.08 -13.96 -23.56
CA HIS A 122 2.46 -13.45 -24.89
C HIS A 122 1.82 -12.09 -25.17
#